data_AF-A0A7W0SRY0-F1
#
_entry.id   AF-A0A7W0SRY0-F1
#
_cell.length_a   1.000
_cell.length_b   1.000
_cell.length_c   1.000
_cell.angle_alpha   90.00
_cell.angle_beta   90.00
_cell.angle_gamma   90.00
#
_symmetry.space_group_name_H-M   'P 1'
#
loop_
_entity.id
_entity.type
_entity.pdbx_description
1 polymer ?
#
loop_
_entity_poly.entity_id
_entity_poly.type
_entity_poly.pdbx_seq_one_letter_code
_entity_poly.pdbx_strand_id
1 'polypeptide(L)'
;MAGLLVALLTSQLGEIPSSLELPSLEVVRPGFSWTAIVTATPVLVALLTVQSNVPSVIYLRTQGFRAPERVVNVVSGVGTILGSLLGPIAVSLALPPLLLAAGPGAGERSIRYRAVYLPVATGLLIALFAGTAAALSVVVPPRAAPRDGRAGADARARRRVAGD
;
A
#
# COMPACT_ATOMS: atom_id res chain seq x y z
N MET A 1 7.79 -10.99 6.61
CA MET A 1 8.72 -12.14 6.79
C MET A 1 8.14 -13.23 7.67
N ALA A 2 7.70 -12.94 8.91
CA ALA A 2 7.10 -13.96 9.79
C ALA A 2 5.93 -14.74 9.16
N GLY A 3 5.00 -14.08 8.46
CA GLY A 3 3.88 -14.77 7.80
C GLY A 3 4.29 -15.72 6.66
N LEU A 4 5.34 -15.37 5.92
CA LEU A 4 5.86 -16.20 4.82
C LEU A 4 6.61 -17.42 5.38
N LEU A 5 7.36 -17.23 6.47
CA LEU A 5 7.96 -18.33 7.23
C LEU A 5 6.91 -19.29 7.80
N VAL A 6 5.83 -18.77 8.37
CA VAL A 6 4.73 -19.59 8.89
C VAL A 6 4.06 -20.39 7.77
N ALA A 7 3.75 -19.75 6.63
CA ALA A 7 3.18 -20.44 5.47
C ALA A 7 4.10 -21.54 4.90
N LEU A 8 5.42 -21.31 4.93
CA LEU A 8 6.42 -22.31 4.56
C LEU A 8 6.43 -23.49 5.54
N LEU A 9 6.37 -23.21 6.85
CA LEU A 9 6.36 -24.22 7.92
C LEU A 9 5.08 -25.04 7.95
N THR A 10 3.94 -24.47 7.54
CA THR A 10 2.64 -25.16 7.50
C THR A 10 2.29 -25.74 6.14
N SER A 11 3.20 -25.67 5.15
CA SER A 11 2.96 -26.11 3.77
C SER A 11 1.71 -25.49 3.14
N GLN A 12 1.41 -24.23 3.49
CA GLN A 12 0.25 -23.48 2.97
C GLN A 12 0.65 -22.46 1.89
N LEU A 13 1.80 -22.66 1.24
CA LEU A 13 2.17 -21.84 0.10
C LEU A 13 1.25 -22.18 -1.09
N GLY A 14 0.58 -21.17 -1.63
CA GLY A 14 -0.10 -21.27 -2.91
C GLY A 14 0.88 -21.50 -4.07
N GLU A 15 0.35 -21.83 -5.24
CA GLU A 15 1.15 -22.03 -6.45
C GLU A 15 1.97 -20.77 -6.79
N ILE A 16 3.26 -20.97 -7.04
CA ILE A 16 4.16 -19.89 -7.46
C ILE A 16 3.94 -19.67 -8.96
N PRO A 17 3.65 -18.43 -9.41
CA PRO A 17 3.50 -18.14 -10.83
C PRO A 17 4.78 -18.52 -11.59
N SER A 18 4.62 -19.30 -12.67
CA SER A 18 5.71 -19.85 -13.46
C SER A 18 6.26 -18.90 -14.53
N SER A 19 5.64 -17.73 -14.72
CA SER A 19 6.04 -16.73 -15.70
C SER A 19 5.96 -15.30 -15.16
N LEU A 20 6.84 -14.44 -15.68
CA LEU A 20 6.82 -13.00 -15.43
C LEU A 20 5.83 -12.36 -16.41
N GLU A 21 4.75 -11.79 -15.88
CA GLU A 21 3.71 -11.14 -16.66
C GLU A 21 3.87 -9.62 -16.57
N LEU A 22 3.90 -8.98 -17.74
CA LEU A 22 3.84 -7.53 -17.85
C LEU A 22 2.38 -7.07 -17.70
N PRO A 23 2.12 -5.93 -17.03
CA PRO A 23 0.79 -5.39 -16.90
C PRO A 23 0.23 -4.96 -18.26
N SER A 24 -1.04 -5.27 -18.52
CA SER A 24 -1.78 -4.66 -19.62
C SER A 24 -2.17 -3.22 -19.24
N LEU A 25 -1.83 -2.26 -20.10
CA LEU A 25 -2.32 -0.89 -19.94
C LEU A 25 -3.68 -0.77 -20.61
N GLU A 26 -4.72 -0.62 -19.80
CA GLU A 26 -6.06 -0.27 -20.27
C GLU A 26 -6.37 1.17 -19.90
N VAL A 27 -6.74 1.98 -20.90
CA VAL A 27 -7.17 3.35 -20.67
C VAL A 27 -8.64 3.35 -20.29
N VAL A 28 -8.93 3.82 -19.08
CA VAL A 28 -10.28 3.94 -18.55
C VAL A 28 -10.89 5.27 -19.01
N ARG A 29 -12.09 5.23 -19.57
CA ARG A 29 -12.85 6.45 -19.89
C ARG A 29 -13.43 7.03 -18.60
N PRO A 30 -13.11 8.27 -18.22
CA PRO A 30 -13.66 8.88 -17.02
C PRO A 30 -15.15 9.19 -17.19
N GLY A 31 -15.97 8.70 -16.26
CA GLY A 31 -17.36 9.09 -16.11
C GLY A 31 -17.49 10.23 -15.10
N PHE A 32 -18.08 11.35 -15.51
CA PHE A 32 -18.29 12.50 -14.63
C PHE A 32 -19.69 12.48 -14.03
N SER A 33 -19.77 12.58 -12.70
CA SER A 33 -21.02 12.67 -11.96
C SER A 33 -20.90 13.73 -10.87
N TRP A 34 -21.86 14.65 -10.83
CA TRP A 34 -21.86 15.71 -9.83
C TRP A 34 -21.98 15.16 -8.41
N THR A 35 -22.81 14.12 -8.23
CA THR A 35 -22.95 13.41 -6.96
C THR A 35 -21.63 12.79 -6.51
N ALA A 36 -20.89 12.15 -7.43
CA ALA A 36 -19.59 11.56 -7.12
C ALA A 36 -18.55 12.62 -6.76
N ILE A 37 -18.52 13.75 -7.48
CA ILE A 37 -17.61 14.86 -7.20
C ILE A 37 -17.88 15.41 -5.80
N VAL A 38 -19.14 15.70 -5.45
CA VAL A 38 -19.47 16.33 -4.16
C VAL A 38 -19.26 15.37 -2.98
N THR A 39 -19.49 14.07 -3.17
CA THR A 39 -19.39 13.10 -2.06
C THR A 39 -17.99 12.49 -1.90
N ALA A 40 -17.28 12.18 -2.99
CA ALA A 40 -15.98 11.53 -2.94
C ALA A 40 -14.82 12.51 -2.80
N THR A 41 -14.89 13.70 -3.40
CA THR A 41 -13.77 14.66 -3.39
C THR A 41 -13.37 15.10 -1.98
N PRO A 42 -14.29 15.47 -1.06
CA PRO A 42 -13.89 15.88 0.29
C PRO A 42 -13.16 14.77 1.04
N VAL A 43 -13.65 13.54 0.93
CA VAL A 43 -13.04 12.35 1.56
C VAL A 43 -11.66 12.09 0.97
N LEU A 44 -11.53 12.12 -0.36
CA LEU A 44 -10.27 11.92 -1.05
C LEU A 44 -9.24 12.98 -0.63
N VAL A 45 -9.61 14.26 -0.67
CA VAL A 45 -8.72 15.37 -0.27
C VAL A 45 -8.30 15.24 1.19
N ALA A 46 -9.23 14.91 2.09
CA ALA A 46 -8.92 14.68 3.50
C ALA A 46 -7.93 13.53 3.68
N LEU A 47 -8.15 12.40 2.99
CA LEU A 47 -7.23 11.26 3.02
C LEU A 47 -5.84 11.65 2.53
N LEU A 48 -5.71 12.23 1.34
CA LEU A 48 -4.40 12.59 0.80
C LEU A 48 -3.67 13.61 1.67
N THR A 49 -4.39 14.61 2.16
CA THR A 49 -3.81 15.72 2.92
C THR A 49 -3.41 15.27 4.32
N VAL A 50 -4.35 14.69 5.07
CA VAL A 50 -4.16 14.36 6.49
C VAL A 50 -3.30 13.11 6.65
N GLN A 51 -3.52 12.07 5.84
CA GLN A 51 -2.81 10.79 5.99
C GLN A 51 -1.39 10.83 5.41
N SER A 52 -1.18 11.57 4.33
CA SER A 52 0.05 11.47 3.52
C SER A 52 0.84 12.77 3.45
N ASN A 53 0.25 13.84 2.91
CA ASN A 53 1.00 15.03 2.55
C ASN A 53 1.44 15.84 3.79
N VAL A 54 0.55 16.09 4.75
CA VAL A 54 0.86 16.86 5.98
C VAL A 54 1.94 16.18 6.82
N PRO A 55 1.84 14.88 7.17
CA PRO A 55 2.91 14.21 7.92
C PRO A 55 4.26 14.23 7.20
N SER A 56 4.26 14.06 5.87
CA SER A 56 5.47 14.08 5.05
C SER A 56 6.14 15.45 5.03
N VAL A 57 5.35 16.52 4.90
CA VAL A 57 5.84 17.91 4.95
C VAL A 57 6.39 18.24 6.34
N ILE A 58 5.69 17.85 7.40
CA ILE A 58 6.17 18.02 8.78
C ILE A 58 7.53 17.35 8.95
N TYR A 59 7.67 16.11 8.48
CA TYR A 59 8.95 15.41 8.55
C TYR A 59 10.06 16.12 7.76
N LEU A 60 9.80 16.54 6.51
CA LEU A 60 10.79 17.28 5.72
C LEU A 60 11.27 18.55 6.45
N ARG A 61 10.36 19.25 7.14
CA ARG A 61 10.69 20.43 7.96
C ARG A 61 11.56 20.08 9.17
N THR A 62 11.32 18.95 9.85
CA THR A 62 12.16 18.51 10.98
C THR A 62 13.57 18.14 10.53
N GLN A 63 13.73 17.71 9.27
CA GLN A 63 15.02 17.49 8.62
C GLN A 63 15.66 18.78 8.07
N GLY A 64 15.04 19.94 8.31
CA GLY A 64 15.51 21.25 7.89
C GLY A 64 15.21 21.61 6.42
N PHE A 65 14.46 20.81 5.68
CA PHE A 65 14.08 21.15 4.30
C PHE A 65 12.95 22.17 4.24
N ARG A 66 13.00 23.07 3.26
CA ARG A 66 11.88 23.96 2.91
C ARG A 66 10.94 23.23 1.96
N ALA A 67 9.97 22.50 2.50
CA ALA A 67 8.99 21.76 1.72
C ALA A 67 7.96 22.71 1.06
N PRO A 68 7.85 22.72 -0.28
CA PRO A 68 6.90 23.59 -0.99
C PRO A 68 5.51 22.93 -1.05
N GLU A 69 4.70 23.10 0.00
CA GLU A 69 3.36 22.47 0.12
C GLU A 69 2.47 22.70 -1.11
N ARG A 70 2.45 23.91 -1.65
CA ARG A 70 1.65 24.25 -2.84
C ARG A 70 2.06 23.42 -4.06
N VAL A 71 3.37 23.26 -4.27
CA VAL A 71 3.89 22.47 -5.39
C VAL A 71 3.55 21.01 -5.20
N VAL A 72 3.72 20.48 -3.99
CA VAL A 72 3.33 19.10 -3.66
C VAL A 72 1.87 18.85 -4.01
N ASN A 73 0.96 19.71 -3.57
CA ASN A 73 -0.48 19.55 -3.81
C ASN A 73 -0.85 19.66 -5.30
N VAL A 74 -0.21 20.56 -6.05
CA VAL A 74 -0.45 20.71 -7.50
C VAL A 74 0.06 19.48 -8.25
N VAL A 75 1.29 19.04 -7.99
CA VAL A 75 1.90 17.88 -8.66
C VAL A 75 1.13 16.61 -8.32
N SER A 76 0.72 16.42 -7.07
CA SER A 76 -0.10 15.28 -6.64
C SER A 76 -1.48 15.31 -7.28
N GLY A 77 -2.09 16.49 -7.42
CA GLY A 77 -3.38 16.67 -8.12
C GLY A 77 -3.28 16.34 -9.60
N VAL A 78 -2.30 16.90 -10.32
CA VAL A 78 -2.06 16.60 -11.75
C VAL A 78 -1.74 15.12 -11.94
N GLY A 79 -0.90 14.54 -11.09
CA GLY A 79 -0.59 13.10 -11.11
C GLY A 79 -1.83 12.23 -10.88
N THR A 80 -2.75 12.66 -10.00
CA THR A 80 -4.03 11.97 -9.77
C THR A 80 -4.93 12.05 -11.00
N ILE A 81 -5.04 13.21 -11.65
CA ILE A 81 -5.81 13.38 -12.88
C ILE A 81 -5.27 12.48 -13.99
N LEU A 82 -3.95 12.52 -14.23
CA LEU A 82 -3.32 11.68 -15.25
C LEU A 82 -3.43 10.18 -14.90
N GLY A 83 -3.20 9.83 -13.63
CA GLY A 83 -3.32 8.46 -13.13
C GLY A 83 -4.74 7.92 -13.22
N SER A 84 -5.76 8.78 -13.08
CA SER A 84 -7.17 8.38 -13.17
C SER A 84 -7.56 7.81 -14.53
N LEU A 85 -6.81 8.16 -15.59
CA LEU A 85 -6.99 7.61 -16.94
C LEU A 85 -6.59 6.13 -17.04
N LEU A 86 -5.87 5.62 -16.04
CA LEU A 86 -5.46 4.22 -15.93
C LEU A 86 -6.21 3.48 -14.82
N GLY A 87 -7.30 4.07 -14.30
CA GLY A 87 -8.11 3.53 -13.21
C GLY A 87 -8.09 4.38 -11.94
N PRO A 88 -8.72 3.96 -10.84
CA PRO A 88 -8.87 4.76 -9.62
C PRO A 88 -7.56 4.84 -8.85
N ILE A 89 -6.69 5.79 -9.23
CA ILE A 89 -5.38 6.03 -8.61
C ILE A 89 -5.36 7.44 -8.04
N ALA A 90 -4.84 7.58 -6.82
CA ALA A 90 -4.55 8.87 -6.21
C ALA A 90 -3.05 8.97 -5.90
N VAL A 91 -2.46 10.11 -6.26
CA VAL A 91 -1.04 10.39 -6.07
C VAL A 91 -0.88 11.25 -4.83
N SER A 92 0.02 10.88 -3.92
CA SER A 92 0.38 11.64 -2.71
C SER A 92 1.84 11.40 -2.33
N LEU A 93 2.31 12.09 -1.29
CA LEU A 93 3.63 11.80 -0.72
C LEU A 93 3.62 10.45 0.01
N ALA A 94 4.53 9.56 -0.38
CA ALA A 94 4.73 8.28 0.29
C ALA A 94 5.63 8.46 1.52
N LEU A 95 5.02 8.51 2.71
CA LEU A 95 5.73 8.79 3.96
C LEU A 95 6.88 7.80 4.22
N PRO A 96 6.71 6.46 4.18
CA PRO A 96 7.80 5.54 4.51
C PRO A 96 9.09 5.71 3.68
N PRO A 97 9.05 5.74 2.34
CA PRO A 97 10.26 5.99 1.55
C PRO A 97 10.80 7.42 1.73
N LEU A 98 9.94 8.40 2.01
CA LEU A 98 10.37 9.76 2.30
C LEU A 98 11.16 9.85 3.61
N LEU A 99 10.73 9.12 4.66
CA LEU A 99 11.48 9.05 5.92
C LEU A 99 12.90 8.51 5.69
N LEU A 100 13.02 7.47 4.85
CA LEU A 100 14.30 6.86 4.51
C LEU A 100 15.17 7.79 3.67
N ALA A 101 14.59 8.49 2.69
CA ALA A 101 15.34 9.34 1.77
C ALA A 101 15.71 10.71 2.34
N ALA A 102 14.90 11.28 3.23
CA ALA A 102 15.16 12.60 3.83
C ALA A 102 15.86 12.53 5.19
N GLY A 103 15.83 11.36 5.85
CA GLY A 103 16.45 11.14 7.14
C GLY A 103 17.99 11.27 7.13
N PRO A 104 18.62 11.36 8.31
CA PRO A 104 20.07 11.55 8.43
C PRO A 104 20.87 10.36 7.89
N GLY A 105 20.28 9.17 7.81
CA GLY A 105 20.90 7.97 7.25
C GLY A 105 21.07 7.97 5.73
N ALA A 106 20.44 8.91 5.01
CA ALA A 106 20.53 9.01 3.55
C ALA A 106 21.79 9.72 3.04
N GLY A 107 22.71 10.10 3.94
CA GLY A 107 23.98 10.76 3.62
C GLY A 107 23.95 12.28 3.78
N GLU A 108 24.93 12.94 3.17
CA GLU A 108 25.14 14.39 3.28
C GLU A 108 23.94 15.17 2.72
N ARG A 109 23.52 16.23 3.41
CA ARG A 109 22.25 16.92 3.12
C ARG A 109 22.16 17.45 1.69
N SER A 110 23.27 17.86 1.10
CA SER A 110 23.37 18.36 -0.27
C SER A 110 23.05 17.32 -1.34
N ILE A 111 23.18 16.02 -1.03
CA ILE A 111 22.98 14.91 -1.98
C ILE A 111 21.83 13.98 -1.61
N ARG A 112 21.20 14.13 -0.43
CA ARG A 112 20.10 13.26 0.05
C ARG A 112 18.95 13.11 -0.94
N TYR A 113 18.67 14.14 -1.76
CA TYR A 113 17.61 14.08 -2.76
C TYR A 113 17.78 12.89 -3.74
N ARG A 114 19.04 12.44 -3.96
CA ARG A 114 19.33 11.29 -4.84
C ARG A 114 18.81 9.98 -4.25
N ALA A 115 18.65 9.88 -2.93
CA ALA A 115 18.08 8.71 -2.27
C ALA A 115 16.63 8.45 -2.69
N VAL A 116 15.92 9.44 -3.25
CA VAL A 116 14.56 9.28 -3.79
C VAL A 116 14.54 8.41 -5.06
N TYR A 117 15.63 8.36 -5.84
CA TYR A 117 15.65 7.55 -7.06
C TYR A 117 15.51 6.06 -6.78
N LEU A 118 16.01 5.59 -5.63
CA LEU A 118 15.93 4.18 -5.26
C LEU A 118 14.48 3.71 -5.03
N PRO A 119 13.66 4.31 -4.14
CA PRO A 119 12.27 3.89 -3.98
C PRO A 119 11.44 4.13 -5.24
N VAL A 120 11.75 5.16 -6.05
CA VAL A 120 11.08 5.36 -7.35
C VAL A 120 11.40 4.23 -8.32
N ALA A 121 12.68 3.89 -8.51
CA ALA A 121 13.10 2.80 -9.39
C ALA A 121 12.51 1.46 -8.92
N THR A 122 12.57 1.17 -7.62
CA THR A 122 11.96 -0.03 -7.04
C THR A 122 10.45 -0.05 -7.26
N GLY A 123 9.75 1.07 -7.05
CA GLY A 123 8.32 1.18 -7.31
C GLY A 123 7.96 0.95 -8.77
N LEU A 124 8.73 1.50 -9.71
CA LEU A 124 8.56 1.29 -11.15
C LEU A 124 8.82 -0.17 -11.55
N LEU A 125 9.84 -0.81 -10.97
CA LEU A 125 10.10 -2.24 -11.19
C LEU A 125 8.93 -3.09 -10.66
N ILE A 126 8.40 -2.79 -9.48
CA ILE A 126 7.21 -3.48 -8.94
C ILE A 126 6.01 -3.25 -9.87
N ALA A 127 5.81 -2.02 -10.35
CA ALA A 127 4.73 -1.71 -11.28
C ALA A 127 4.86 -2.47 -12.61
N LEU A 128 6.08 -2.60 -13.15
CA LEU A 128 6.36 -3.34 -14.37
C LEU A 128 6.07 -4.84 -14.24
N PHE A 129 6.16 -5.39 -13.03
CA PHE A 129 5.82 -6.79 -12.73
C PHE A 129 4.55 -6.90 -11.87
N ALA A 130 3.65 -5.93 -11.97
CA ALA A 130 2.46 -5.86 -11.11
C ALA A 130 1.56 -7.10 -11.26
N GLY A 131 1.47 -7.70 -12.46
CA GLY A 131 0.74 -8.96 -12.69
C GLY A 131 1.31 -10.11 -11.85
N THR A 132 2.62 -10.33 -11.92
CA THR A 132 3.30 -11.34 -11.10
C THR A 132 3.24 -11.00 -9.61
N ALA A 133 3.38 -9.72 -9.23
CA ALA A 133 3.25 -9.29 -7.84
C ALA A 133 1.84 -9.53 -7.28
N ALA A 134 0.80 -9.33 -8.09
CA ALA A 134 -0.59 -9.62 -7.74
C ALA A 134 -0.80 -11.13 -7.59
N ALA A 135 -0.27 -11.96 -8.49
CA ALA A 135 -0.34 -13.41 -8.38
C ALA A 135 0.32 -13.93 -7.08
N LEU A 136 1.45 -13.33 -6.67
CA LEU A 136 2.11 -13.65 -5.40
C LEU A 136 1.27 -13.29 -4.17
N SER A 137 0.31 -12.35 -4.26
CA SER A 137 -0.57 -12.02 -3.14
C SER A 137 -1.49 -13.19 -2.73
N VAL A 138 -1.80 -14.08 -3.68
CA VAL A 138 -2.61 -15.30 -3.45
C VAL A 138 -1.83 -16.37 -2.68
N VAL A 139 -0.49 -16.34 -2.75
CA VAL A 139 0.39 -17.24 -1.99
C VAL A 139 0.38 -16.91 -0.49
N VAL A 140 0.01 -15.67 -0.12
CA VAL A 140 -0.16 -15.29 1.28
C VAL A 140 -1.53 -15.81 1.74
N PRO A 141 -1.58 -16.71 2.74
CA PRO A 141 -2.86 -17.26 3.17
C PRO A 141 -3.80 -16.14 3.62
N PRO A 142 -5.07 -16.14 3.19
CA PRO A 142 -6.05 -15.21 3.71
C PRO A 142 -6.09 -15.38 5.22
N ARG A 143 -6.11 -14.24 5.94
CA ARG A 143 -6.10 -14.16 7.42
C ARG A 143 -6.73 -15.41 8.02
N ALA A 144 -5.95 -16.18 8.76
CA ALA A 144 -6.44 -17.34 9.49
C ALA A 144 -7.77 -16.94 10.16
N ALA A 145 -8.87 -17.53 9.68
CA ALA A 145 -10.17 -17.33 10.29
C ALA A 145 -10.03 -17.62 11.79
N PRO A 146 -10.72 -16.85 12.67
CA PRO A 146 -10.72 -17.16 14.09
C PRO A 146 -11.02 -18.64 14.24
N ARG A 147 -10.14 -19.40 14.90
CA ARG A 147 -10.39 -20.81 15.19
C ARG A 147 -11.79 -20.89 15.81
N ASP A 148 -12.72 -21.49 15.08
CA ASP A 148 -14.08 -21.72 15.56
C ASP A 148 -13.98 -22.39 16.95
N GLY A 149 -14.37 -21.64 17.98
CA GLY A 149 -14.46 -22.13 19.37
C GLY A 149 -15.49 -23.25 19.56
N ARG A 150 -16.05 -23.79 18.48
CA ARG A 150 -17.06 -24.85 18.47
C ARG A 150 -16.47 -26.22 18.80
N ALA A 151 -15.19 -26.46 18.52
CA ALA A 151 -14.55 -27.74 18.86
C ALA A 151 -14.30 -27.92 20.38
N GLY A 152 -14.15 -26.82 21.13
CA GLY A 152 -13.94 -26.86 22.58
C GLY A 152 -15.22 -26.96 23.42
N ALA A 153 -16.35 -26.51 22.87
CA ALA A 153 -17.65 -26.54 23.54
C ALA A 153 -18.26 -27.96 23.53
N ASP A 154 -18.16 -28.67 22.41
CA ASP A 154 -18.70 -30.02 22.26
C ASP A 154 -17.97 -31.06 23.12
N ALA A 155 -16.66 -30.89 23.32
CA ALA A 155 -15.88 -31.76 24.21
C ALA A 155 -16.24 -31.57 25.70
N ARG A 156 -16.63 -30.36 26.12
CA ARG A 156 -17.10 -30.09 27.50
C ARG A 156 -18.54 -30.54 27.73
N ALA A 157 -19.40 -30.45 26.71
CA ALA A 157 -20.77 -30.95 26.78
C ALA A 157 -20.78 -32.48 26.91
N ARG A 158 -19.97 -33.20 26.13
CA ARG A 158 -19.87 -34.68 26.22
C ARG A 158 -19.25 -35.19 27.53
N ARG A 159 -18.35 -34.43 28.16
CA ARG A 159 -17.81 -34.76 29.49
C ARG A 159 -18.79 -34.54 30.64
N ARG A 160 -19.79 -33.67 30.48
CA ARG A 160 -20.86 -33.48 31.49
C ARG A 160 -21.94 -34.56 31.44
N VAL A 161 -22.13 -35.21 30.30
CA VAL A 161 -23.16 -36.26 30.14
C VAL A 161 -22.63 -37.65 30.54
N ALA A 162 -21.31 -37.84 30.59
CA ALA A 162 -20.68 -39.11 30.97
C ALA A 162 -20.23 -39.16 32.46
N GLY A 163 -20.69 -38.22 33.29
CA GLY A 163 -20.25 -38.03 34.66
C GLY A 163 -21.32 -38.17 35.75
N ASP A 164 -22.53 -38.61 35.39
CA ASP A 164 -23.60 -39.08 36.30
C ASP A 164 -23.84 -40.57 36.05
#